data_AF-A0AAD7CCH1-F1
#
_entry.id   AF-A0AAD7CCH1-F1
#
_cell.length_a   1.000
_cell.length_b   1.000
_cell.length_c   1.000
_cell.angle_alpha   90.00
_cell.angle_beta   90.00
_cell.angle_gamma   90.00
#
_symmetry.space_group_name_H-M   'P 1'
#
loop_
_entity.id
_entity.type
_entity.pdbx_description
1 polymer ?
#
loop_
_entity_poly.entity_id
_entity_poly.type
_entity_poly.pdbx_seq_one_letter_code
_entity_poly.pdbx_strand_id
1 'polypeptide(L)'
;MKTFTLVAFAVLGVALARPAVKRLSGDTANGMQDVISGSACKDVAVIFARGTFDSGNIGVWVGPQFQAALQSQIGSLAFQGVDSNAYPATLSSYLAEGGSDAGSQSLADTVTDYVNACPSSKVVVTGWSQGALVAHKGLNLIPANIQSHVVGFVTFGDPNRLFTNAAVPASIAVHSECFTGTLLDPLCASLSSDFKWPTSISDITGPFEDLPSLATGASEVASAAELVVDFPGQLWDARHAFEDALTDTSKMQRLLLSPQHFMYGNNGQTTTAANFVAGLV
;
A
#
# COMPACT_ATOMS: atom_id res chain seq x y z
N MET A 1 17.35 -49.65 -35.72
CA MET A 1 16.17 -48.81 -35.45
C MET A 1 15.69 -49.12 -34.04
N LYS A 2 15.79 -48.17 -33.10
CA LYS A 2 15.22 -48.27 -31.74
C LYS A 2 14.27 -47.09 -31.58
N THR A 3 12.99 -47.37 -31.47
CA THR A 3 11.91 -46.38 -31.31
C THR A 3 11.77 -46.06 -29.83
N PHE A 4 11.96 -44.80 -29.44
CA PHE A 4 11.66 -44.31 -28.09
C PHE A 4 10.25 -43.70 -28.10
N THR A 5 9.34 -44.26 -27.30
CA THR A 5 8.00 -43.73 -27.10
C THR A 5 8.03 -42.74 -25.92
N LEU A 6 7.81 -41.46 -26.20
CA LEU A 6 7.60 -40.42 -25.19
C LEU A 6 6.17 -40.51 -24.65
N VAL A 7 6.04 -40.78 -23.34
CA VAL A 7 4.77 -40.68 -22.61
C VAL A 7 4.71 -39.29 -21.99
N ALA A 8 3.81 -38.45 -22.49
CA ALA A 8 3.54 -37.14 -21.91
C ALA A 8 2.56 -37.28 -20.73
N PHE A 9 3.03 -36.95 -19.52
CA PHE A 9 2.15 -36.79 -18.36
C PHE A 9 1.54 -35.39 -18.38
N ALA A 10 0.26 -35.30 -18.72
CA ALA A 10 -0.51 -34.08 -18.54
C ALA A 10 -0.87 -33.92 -17.06
N VAL A 11 -0.21 -33.00 -16.36
CA VAL A 11 -0.60 -32.60 -15.01
C VAL A 11 -1.83 -31.69 -15.15
N LEU A 12 -3.00 -32.22 -14.81
CA LEU A 12 -4.25 -31.45 -14.77
C LEU A 12 -4.22 -30.56 -13.52
N GLY A 13 -3.77 -29.32 -13.66
CA GLY A 13 -3.85 -28.32 -12.58
C GLY A 13 -5.30 -27.93 -12.33
N VAL A 14 -5.86 -28.34 -11.18
CA VAL A 14 -7.18 -27.89 -10.74
C VAL A 14 -7.05 -26.45 -10.25
N ALA A 15 -7.41 -25.48 -11.10
CA ALA A 15 -7.58 -24.10 -10.69
C ALA A 15 -8.86 -23.99 -9.84
N LEU A 16 -8.72 -23.88 -8.52
CA LEU A 16 -9.85 -23.53 -7.66
C LEU A 16 -10.28 -22.10 -7.98
N ALA A 17 -11.45 -21.94 -8.60
CA ALA A 17 -12.07 -20.64 -8.80
C ALA A 17 -12.37 -20.03 -7.42
N ARG A 18 -11.57 -19.04 -7.02
CA ARG A 18 -11.88 -18.22 -5.84
C ARG A 18 -13.11 -17.37 -6.16
N PRO A 19 -14.08 -17.24 -5.25
CA PRO A 19 -15.21 -16.34 -5.47
C PRO A 19 -14.67 -14.93 -5.75
N ALA A 20 -15.12 -14.34 -6.87
CA ALA A 20 -14.71 -13.00 -7.25
C ALA A 20 -15.26 -12.00 -6.23
N VAL A 21 -14.39 -11.39 -5.43
CA VAL A 21 -14.77 -10.23 -4.61
C VAL A 21 -15.18 -9.11 -5.56
N LYS A 22 -16.34 -8.49 -5.31
CA LYS A 22 -16.82 -7.36 -6.11
C LYS A 22 -15.79 -6.23 -6.04
N ARG A 23 -15.24 -5.83 -7.20
CA ARG A 23 -14.36 -4.64 -7.27
C ARG A 23 -15.14 -3.38 -6.89
N LEU A 24 -14.59 -2.64 -5.95
CA LEU A 24 -15.00 -1.27 -5.68
C LEU A 24 -14.26 -0.32 -6.62
N SER A 25 -14.93 0.76 -7.01
CA SER A 25 -14.39 1.80 -7.90
C SER A 25 -14.22 3.17 -7.23
N GLY A 26 -14.64 3.32 -5.97
CA GLY A 26 -14.47 4.56 -5.20
C GLY A 26 -13.07 4.63 -4.61
N ASP A 27 -12.44 5.80 -4.68
CA ASP A 27 -11.09 6.11 -4.20
C ASP A 27 -11.10 6.90 -2.88
N THR A 28 -12.27 7.03 -2.27
CA THR A 28 -12.50 7.79 -1.05
C THR A 28 -13.31 6.97 -0.05
N ALA A 29 -12.86 6.93 1.21
CA ALA A 29 -13.56 6.31 2.33
C ALA A 29 -13.45 7.16 3.60
N ASN A 30 -14.59 7.40 4.26
CA ASN A 30 -14.72 8.31 5.41
C ASN A 30 -15.41 7.66 6.62
N GLY A 31 -15.34 6.33 6.73
CA GLY A 31 -16.14 5.59 7.71
C GLY A 31 -15.77 5.86 9.17
N MET A 32 -14.53 6.25 9.48
CA MET A 32 -14.16 6.69 10.83
C MET A 32 -14.71 8.10 11.09
N GLN A 33 -14.63 9.00 10.11
CA GLN A 33 -15.17 10.34 10.24
C GLN A 33 -16.69 10.34 10.47
N ASP A 34 -17.43 9.44 9.81
CA ASP A 34 -18.88 9.30 10.02
C ASP A 34 -19.21 8.96 11.49
N VAL A 35 -18.39 8.12 12.12
CA VAL A 35 -18.52 7.72 13.54
C VAL A 35 -18.10 8.84 14.47
N ILE A 36 -16.97 9.51 14.19
CA ILE A 36 -16.52 10.70 14.94
C ILE A 36 -17.61 11.78 14.91
N SER A 37 -18.37 11.88 13.82
CA SER A 37 -19.47 12.83 13.63
C SER A 37 -20.80 12.38 14.27
N GLY A 38 -20.81 11.27 15.00
CA GLY A 38 -21.96 10.80 15.79
C GLY A 38 -22.68 9.57 15.25
N SER A 39 -22.17 8.89 14.21
CA SER A 39 -22.69 7.58 13.82
C SER A 39 -22.33 6.51 14.85
N ALA A 40 -23.04 5.38 14.83
CA ALA A 40 -22.78 4.27 15.75
C ALA A 40 -21.37 3.69 15.57
N CYS A 41 -20.70 3.40 16.68
CA CYS A 41 -19.38 2.76 16.70
C CYS A 41 -19.35 1.46 15.89
N LYS A 42 -18.18 1.18 15.32
CA LYS A 42 -17.88 -0.08 14.63
C LYS A 42 -16.91 -0.89 15.47
N ASP A 43 -17.01 -2.22 15.43
CA ASP A 43 -16.15 -3.09 16.23
C ASP A 43 -14.71 -2.99 15.74
N VAL A 44 -14.53 -2.79 14.44
CA VAL A 44 -13.24 -2.66 13.77
C VAL A 44 -13.19 -1.35 12.98
N ALA A 45 -12.10 -0.61 13.16
CA ALA A 45 -11.74 0.53 12.33
C ALA A 45 -10.41 0.28 11.62
N VAL A 46 -10.36 0.61 10.33
CA VAL A 46 -9.16 0.51 9.51
C VAL A 46 -8.87 1.87 8.91
N ILE A 47 -7.69 2.41 9.20
CA ILE A 47 -7.18 3.62 8.54
C ILE A 47 -6.15 3.22 7.48
N PHE A 48 -6.25 3.83 6.30
CA PHE A 48 -5.47 3.46 5.12
C PHE A 48 -4.74 4.68 4.55
N ALA A 49 -3.41 4.62 4.53
CA ALA A 49 -2.57 5.58 3.83
C ALA A 49 -2.27 5.09 2.40
N ARG A 50 -2.73 5.86 1.41
CA ARG A 50 -2.58 5.56 -0.01
C ARG A 50 -1.14 5.77 -0.53
N GLY A 51 -0.83 5.29 -1.73
CA GLY A 51 0.51 5.32 -2.32
C GLY A 51 0.77 6.61 -3.06
N THR A 52 2.02 6.80 -3.50
CA THR A 52 2.40 7.97 -4.29
C THR A 52 1.53 8.06 -5.54
N PHE A 53 1.00 9.26 -5.83
CA PHE A 53 0.14 9.58 -6.96
C PHE A 53 -1.29 9.02 -6.91
N ASP A 54 -1.67 8.32 -5.84
CA ASP A 54 -3.06 7.90 -5.70
C ASP A 54 -4.00 9.10 -5.57
N SER A 55 -5.15 9.00 -6.23
CA SER A 55 -6.27 9.93 -6.08
C SER A 55 -7.06 9.67 -4.79
N GLY A 56 -7.99 10.60 -4.48
CA GLY A 56 -8.87 10.48 -3.31
C GLY A 56 -8.09 10.37 -2.00
N ASN A 57 -8.59 9.56 -1.06
CA ASN A 57 -7.92 9.30 0.22
C ASN A 57 -7.51 7.84 0.44
N ILE A 58 -7.99 6.91 -0.39
CA ILE A 58 -7.59 5.49 -0.39
C ILE A 58 -7.01 5.01 -1.72
N GLY A 59 -7.00 5.85 -2.76
CA GLY A 59 -6.46 5.50 -4.07
C GLY A 59 -7.32 4.53 -4.86
N VAL A 60 -6.81 4.10 -6.02
CA VAL A 60 -7.53 3.18 -6.91
C VAL A 60 -6.91 1.78 -6.97
N TRP A 61 -5.64 1.63 -6.60
CA TRP A 61 -4.88 0.39 -6.79
C TRP A 61 -5.12 -0.64 -5.69
N VAL A 62 -4.92 -0.26 -4.42
CA VAL A 62 -4.94 -1.21 -3.29
C VAL A 62 -6.12 -0.98 -2.35
N GLY A 63 -6.36 0.27 -1.97
CA GLY A 63 -7.36 0.65 -0.97
C GLY A 63 -8.76 0.08 -1.24
N PRO A 64 -9.35 0.26 -2.44
CA PRO A 64 -10.70 -0.21 -2.73
C PRO A 64 -10.83 -1.74 -2.67
N GLN A 65 -9.80 -2.46 -3.11
CA GLN A 65 -9.82 -3.94 -3.09
C GLN A 65 -9.61 -4.48 -1.68
N PHE A 66 -8.77 -3.82 -0.87
CA PHE A 66 -8.61 -4.17 0.53
C PHE A 66 -9.88 -3.87 1.33
N GLN A 67 -10.51 -2.71 1.11
CA GLN A 67 -11.80 -2.37 1.70
C GLN A 67 -12.87 -3.42 1.36
N ALA A 68 -12.98 -3.80 0.08
CA ALA A 68 -13.93 -4.82 -0.36
C ALA A 68 -13.69 -6.18 0.31
N ALA A 69 -12.42 -6.60 0.41
CA ALA A 69 -12.04 -7.84 1.06
C ALA A 69 -12.41 -7.85 2.55
N LEU A 70 -12.11 -6.75 3.27
CA LEU A 70 -12.49 -6.61 4.68
C LEU A 70 -14.01 -6.60 4.88
N GLN A 71 -14.76 -5.87 4.06
CA GLN A 71 -16.23 -5.81 4.13
C GLN A 71 -16.89 -7.18 3.90
N SER A 72 -16.22 -8.07 3.17
CA SER A 72 -16.72 -9.44 2.96
C SER A 72 -16.56 -10.35 4.18
N GLN A 73 -15.75 -9.95 5.17
CA GLN A 73 -15.38 -10.77 6.33
C GLN A 73 -15.80 -10.13 7.67
N ILE A 74 -15.85 -8.80 7.74
CA ILE A 74 -16.09 -8.03 8.94
C ILE A 74 -17.35 -7.19 8.76
N GLY A 75 -18.43 -7.57 9.44
CA GLY A 75 -19.72 -6.90 9.32
C GLY A 75 -19.76 -5.50 9.96
N SER A 76 -19.01 -5.29 11.04
CA SER A 76 -18.95 -4.03 11.80
C SER A 76 -17.61 -3.32 11.54
N LEU A 77 -17.50 -2.74 10.34
CA LEU A 77 -16.26 -2.11 9.84
C LEU A 77 -16.44 -0.61 9.55
N ALA A 78 -15.52 0.20 10.07
CA ALA A 78 -15.25 1.56 9.60
C ALA A 78 -13.96 1.54 8.76
N PHE A 79 -13.99 2.04 7.54
CA PHE A 79 -12.80 2.15 6.67
C PHE A 79 -12.58 3.63 6.32
N GLN A 80 -11.35 4.11 6.53
CA GLN A 80 -11.00 5.53 6.44
C GLN A 80 -9.70 5.70 5.66
N GLY A 81 -9.67 6.63 4.70
CA GLY A 81 -8.41 7.12 4.14
C GLY A 81 -7.82 8.26 4.97
N VAL A 82 -6.51 8.41 4.94
CA VAL A 82 -5.84 9.60 5.54
C VAL A 82 -6.27 10.87 4.81
N ASP A 83 -6.51 11.97 5.53
CA ASP A 83 -6.98 13.24 4.95
C ASP A 83 -6.13 13.67 3.75
N SER A 84 -6.78 13.93 2.62
CA SER A 84 -6.11 14.21 1.35
C SER A 84 -5.46 15.61 1.30
N ASN A 85 -5.88 16.54 2.15
CA ASN A 85 -5.26 17.86 2.26
C ASN A 85 -3.94 17.77 3.06
N ALA A 86 -3.94 16.98 4.13
CA ALA A 86 -2.73 16.71 4.92
C ALA A 86 -1.77 15.76 4.20
N TYR A 87 -2.32 14.81 3.42
CA TYR A 87 -1.55 13.83 2.67
C TYR A 87 -1.86 13.89 1.17
N PRO A 88 -1.15 14.72 0.39
CA PRO A 88 -1.33 14.81 -1.06
C PRO A 88 -0.70 13.64 -1.83
N ALA A 89 0.09 12.80 -1.16
CA ALA A 89 0.78 11.63 -1.73
C ALA A 89 1.70 11.94 -2.93
N THR A 90 2.54 12.98 -2.81
CA THR A 90 3.43 13.43 -3.89
C THR A 90 4.76 12.67 -3.90
N LEU A 91 5.48 12.75 -5.01
CA LEU A 91 6.84 12.19 -5.11
C LEU A 91 7.81 12.89 -4.16
N SER A 92 7.63 14.19 -3.94
CA SER A 92 8.46 14.99 -3.05
C SER A 92 8.36 14.50 -1.60
N SER A 93 7.15 14.28 -1.07
CA SER A 93 6.98 13.74 0.27
C SER A 93 7.47 12.30 0.41
N TYR A 94 7.44 11.50 -0.67
CA TYR A 94 8.07 10.18 -0.67
C TYR A 94 9.59 10.26 -0.53
N LEU A 95 10.27 11.02 -1.40
CA LEU A 95 11.73 11.02 -1.48
C LEU A 95 12.40 11.87 -0.39
N ALA A 96 11.85 13.06 -0.13
CA ALA A 96 12.47 14.03 0.77
C ALA A 96 12.15 13.74 2.24
N GLU A 97 10.90 13.41 2.55
CA GLU A 97 10.46 13.17 3.93
C GLU A 97 10.53 11.68 4.31
N GLY A 98 10.52 10.77 3.34
CA GLY A 98 10.31 9.35 3.61
C GLY A 98 8.88 9.09 4.07
N GLY A 99 7.90 9.59 3.30
CA GLY A 99 6.48 9.60 3.65
C GLY A 99 6.08 10.91 4.32
N SER A 100 4.92 11.46 3.97
CA SER A 100 4.44 12.75 4.45
C SER A 100 4.34 12.82 5.98
N ASP A 101 5.02 13.79 6.59
CA ASP A 101 4.92 14.03 8.05
C ASP A 101 3.53 14.54 8.43
N ALA A 102 2.96 15.47 7.64
CA ALA A 102 1.61 15.98 7.84
C ALA A 102 0.55 14.88 7.70
N GLY A 103 0.69 14.00 6.71
CA GLY A 103 -0.15 12.82 6.56
C GLY A 103 -0.05 11.85 7.73
N SER A 104 1.16 11.68 8.28
CA SER A 104 1.42 10.80 9.42
C SER A 104 0.76 11.34 10.69
N GLN A 105 0.82 12.66 10.90
CA GLN A 105 0.11 13.33 11.99
C GLN A 105 -1.41 13.21 11.83
N SER A 106 -1.94 13.48 10.63
CA SER A 106 -3.38 13.35 10.34
C SER A 106 -3.90 11.93 10.59
N LEU A 107 -3.12 10.90 10.24
CA LEU A 107 -3.43 9.50 10.57
C LEU A 107 -3.53 9.30 12.08
N ALA A 108 -2.53 9.75 12.84
CA ALA A 108 -2.50 9.61 14.29
C ALA A 108 -3.65 10.35 14.98
N ASP A 109 -3.99 11.55 14.51
CA ASP A 109 -5.11 12.36 14.99
C ASP A 109 -6.44 11.64 14.74
N THR A 110 -6.65 11.13 13.52
CA THR A 110 -7.87 10.40 13.16
C THR A 110 -8.06 9.13 14.00
N VAL A 111 -6.98 8.39 14.25
CA VAL A 111 -7.02 7.22 15.14
C VAL A 111 -7.33 7.62 16.57
N THR A 112 -6.72 8.69 17.07
CA THR A 112 -6.95 9.22 18.41
C THR A 112 -8.41 9.63 18.60
N ASP A 113 -8.95 10.42 17.68
CA ASP A 113 -10.33 10.89 17.72
C ASP A 113 -11.33 9.74 17.66
N TYR A 114 -11.08 8.76 16.79
CA TYR A 114 -11.94 7.59 16.67
C TYR A 114 -11.96 6.74 17.94
N VAL A 115 -10.80 6.46 18.54
CA VAL A 115 -10.73 5.68 19.80
C VAL A 115 -11.37 6.45 20.95
N ASN A 116 -11.24 7.76 20.99
CA ASN A 116 -11.93 8.59 21.99
C ASN A 116 -13.46 8.51 21.85
N ALA A 117 -13.97 8.48 20.61
CA ALA A 117 -15.40 8.29 20.34
C ALA A 117 -15.87 6.86 20.62
N CYS A 118 -15.02 5.87 20.33
CA CYS A 118 -15.33 4.44 20.37
C CYS A 118 -14.23 3.63 21.08
N PRO A 119 -14.14 3.71 22.42
CA PRO A 119 -13.06 3.11 23.18
C PRO A 119 -13.09 1.58 23.21
N SER A 120 -14.17 0.93 22.77
CA SER A 120 -14.23 -0.53 22.64
C SER A 120 -13.73 -1.06 21.30
N SER A 121 -13.51 -0.18 20.31
CA SER A 121 -13.15 -0.57 18.95
C SER A 121 -11.69 -1.01 18.86
N LYS A 122 -11.44 -1.97 17.98
CA LYS A 122 -10.10 -2.37 17.56
C LYS A 122 -9.71 -1.56 16.33
N VAL A 123 -8.49 -1.05 16.30
CA VAL A 123 -7.95 -0.27 15.18
C VAL A 123 -6.87 -1.06 14.46
N VAL A 124 -6.90 -1.00 13.12
CA VAL A 124 -5.80 -1.47 12.27
C VAL A 124 -5.28 -0.30 11.45
N VAL A 125 -3.98 -0.09 11.51
CA VAL A 125 -3.29 0.91 10.71
C VAL A 125 -2.77 0.24 9.44
N THR A 126 -3.02 0.84 8.28
CA THR A 126 -2.63 0.27 6.99
C THR A 126 -1.95 1.31 6.12
N GLY A 127 -0.97 0.90 5.32
CA GLY A 127 -0.41 1.75 4.28
C GLY A 127 0.18 0.95 3.12
N TRP A 128 0.21 1.54 1.93
CA TRP A 128 0.90 0.93 0.78
C TRP A 128 1.86 1.90 0.10
N SER A 129 2.99 1.39 -0.41
CA SER A 129 4.04 2.24 -1.01
C SER A 129 4.49 3.34 -0.05
N GLN A 130 4.51 4.61 -0.48
CA GLN A 130 4.70 5.77 0.39
C GLN A 130 3.75 5.78 1.60
N GLY A 131 2.51 5.34 1.43
CA GLY A 131 1.55 5.24 2.51
C GLY A 131 1.98 4.30 3.63
N ALA A 132 2.78 3.26 3.34
CA ALA A 132 3.36 2.42 4.39
C ALA A 132 4.32 3.23 5.27
N LEU A 133 5.12 4.13 4.69
CA LEU A 133 6.00 5.03 5.45
C LEU A 133 5.19 5.99 6.32
N VAL A 134 4.12 6.57 5.77
CA VAL A 134 3.17 7.43 6.51
C VAL A 134 2.57 6.67 7.69
N ALA A 135 2.20 5.41 7.47
CA ALA A 135 1.60 4.56 8.49
C ALA A 135 2.60 4.16 9.59
N HIS A 136 3.85 3.83 9.24
CA HIS A 136 4.95 3.61 10.20
C HIS A 136 5.21 4.83 11.09
N LYS A 137 5.29 6.02 10.49
CA LYS A 137 5.46 7.28 11.22
C LYS A 137 4.26 7.57 12.11
N GLY A 138 3.04 7.46 11.56
CA GLY A 138 1.79 7.70 12.28
C GLY A 138 1.64 6.80 13.50
N LEU A 139 1.99 5.51 13.40
CA LEU A 139 2.00 4.59 14.56
C LEU A 139 2.82 5.10 15.75
N ASN A 140 3.95 5.75 15.47
CA ASN A 140 4.85 6.30 16.48
C ASN A 140 4.40 7.68 17.01
N LEU A 141 3.41 8.30 16.38
CA LEU A 141 2.78 9.56 16.82
C LEU A 141 1.49 9.31 17.63
N ILE A 142 0.88 8.13 17.53
CA ILE A 142 -0.30 7.76 18.31
C ILE A 142 0.06 7.72 19.81
N PRO A 143 -0.69 8.42 20.69
CA PRO A 143 -0.46 8.38 22.13
C PRO A 143 -0.52 6.96 22.71
N ALA A 144 0.33 6.63 23.67
CA ALA A 144 0.47 5.25 24.19
C ALA A 144 -0.85 4.64 24.71
N ASN A 145 -1.75 5.45 25.32
CA ASN A 145 -3.05 4.97 25.76
C ASN A 145 -3.96 4.59 24.58
N ILE A 146 -3.89 5.33 23.47
CA ILE A 146 -4.62 5.04 22.23
C ILE A 146 -3.99 3.86 21.49
N GLN A 147 -2.67 3.76 21.48
CA GLN A 147 -1.94 2.69 20.79
C GLN A 147 -2.34 1.30 21.30
N SER A 148 -2.80 1.17 22.54
CA SER A 148 -3.32 -0.08 23.10
C SER A 148 -4.58 -0.63 22.39
N HIS A 149 -5.26 0.21 21.60
CA HIS A 149 -6.40 -0.17 20.76
C HIS A 149 -5.98 -0.56 19.33
N VAL A 150 -4.72 -0.29 18.94
CA VAL A 150 -4.19 -0.68 17.64
C VAL A 150 -3.73 -2.13 17.72
N VAL A 151 -4.49 -3.03 17.10
CA VAL A 151 -4.25 -4.48 17.19
C VAL A 151 -3.43 -5.00 16.01
N GLY A 152 -3.41 -4.28 14.90
CA GLY A 152 -2.78 -4.73 13.66
C GLY A 152 -2.16 -3.59 12.85
N PHE A 153 -1.09 -3.94 12.14
CA PHE A 153 -0.43 -3.11 11.16
C PHE A 153 -0.24 -3.89 9.86
N VAL A 154 -0.81 -3.37 8.76
CA VAL A 154 -0.80 -4.02 7.46
C VAL A 154 -0.08 -3.14 6.44
N THR A 155 0.87 -3.70 5.69
CA THR A 155 1.53 -2.96 4.62
C THR A 155 1.54 -3.72 3.30
N PHE A 156 1.55 -2.98 2.18
CA PHE A 156 1.73 -3.52 0.83
C PHE A 156 2.86 -2.75 0.14
N GLY A 157 3.89 -3.45 -0.35
CA GLY A 157 5.03 -2.82 -1.01
C GLY A 157 5.79 -1.86 -0.10
N ASP A 158 6.02 -2.25 1.15
CA ASP A 158 6.58 -1.40 2.22
C ASP A 158 8.07 -1.04 2.01
N PRO A 159 8.41 0.23 1.76
CA PRO A 159 9.79 0.65 1.55
C PRO A 159 10.51 1.08 2.83
N ASN A 160 9.93 0.93 4.03
CA ASN A 160 10.47 1.48 5.28
C ASN A 160 11.94 1.14 5.54
N ARG A 161 12.38 -0.06 5.16
CA ARG A 161 13.79 -0.51 5.28
C ARG A 161 14.78 0.32 4.46
N LEU A 162 14.31 1.02 3.43
CA LEU A 162 15.11 1.88 2.58
C LEU A 162 15.24 3.30 3.14
N PHE A 163 14.44 3.66 4.14
CA PHE A 163 14.38 4.99 4.76
C PHE A 163 14.89 4.93 6.20
N THR A 164 14.11 5.44 7.16
CA THR A 164 14.48 5.49 8.58
C THR A 164 14.32 4.15 9.28
N ASN A 165 13.72 3.15 8.61
CA ASN A 165 13.41 1.85 9.19
C ASN A 165 12.68 2.00 10.54
N ALA A 166 11.63 2.83 10.53
CA ALA A 166 10.83 3.14 11.70
C ALA A 166 10.31 1.85 12.34
N ALA A 167 10.45 1.75 13.66
CA ALA A 167 10.05 0.56 14.40
C ALA A 167 8.53 0.50 14.54
N VAL A 168 7.99 -0.72 14.55
CA VAL A 168 6.60 -0.99 14.93
C VAL A 168 6.58 -1.45 16.39
N PRO A 169 5.69 -0.90 17.24
CA PRO A 169 5.52 -1.38 18.61
C PRO A 169 5.28 -2.89 18.66
N ALA A 170 6.00 -3.60 19.53
CA ALA A 170 5.97 -5.07 19.60
C ALA A 170 4.60 -5.66 19.99
N SER A 171 3.70 -4.85 20.56
CA SER A 171 2.33 -5.25 20.90
C SER A 171 1.39 -5.32 19.68
N ILE A 172 1.81 -4.77 18.53
CA ILE A 172 0.98 -4.70 17.32
C ILE A 172 1.34 -5.86 16.41
N ALA A 173 0.34 -6.65 16.00
CA ALA A 173 0.55 -7.72 15.03
C ALA A 173 0.85 -7.12 13.64
N VAL A 174 1.86 -7.64 12.94
CA VAL A 174 2.29 -7.10 11.64
C VAL A 174 2.04 -8.09 10.52
N HIS A 175 1.48 -7.62 9.41
CA HIS A 175 1.40 -8.34 8.14
C HIS A 175 1.90 -7.46 7.01
N SER A 176 2.84 -7.97 6.21
CA SER A 176 3.43 -7.20 5.10
C SER A 176 3.39 -8.03 3.83
N GLU A 177 2.77 -7.47 2.81
CA GLU A 177 2.67 -8.02 1.46
C GLU A 177 3.80 -7.44 0.60
N CYS A 178 4.64 -8.31 0.07
CA CYS A 178 5.78 -7.93 -0.76
C CYS A 178 6.05 -9.00 -1.82
N PHE A 179 6.18 -8.57 -3.07
CA PHE A 179 6.60 -9.44 -4.16
C PHE A 179 8.08 -9.80 -4.03
N THR A 180 8.36 -11.10 -3.86
CA THR A 180 9.72 -11.64 -3.72
C THR A 180 9.98 -12.76 -4.73
N GLY A 181 11.26 -13.03 -4.99
CA GLY A 181 11.67 -14.05 -5.96
C GLY A 181 11.64 -13.52 -7.39
N THR A 182 11.07 -14.29 -8.32
CA THR A 182 11.10 -13.94 -9.76
C THR A 182 10.22 -12.75 -10.12
N LEU A 183 9.08 -12.60 -9.43
CA LEU A 183 8.28 -11.38 -9.46
C LEU A 183 8.73 -10.56 -8.25
N LEU A 184 9.53 -9.53 -8.50
CA LEU A 184 10.23 -8.78 -7.47
C LEU A 184 9.68 -7.36 -7.40
N ASP A 185 9.35 -6.91 -6.21
CA ASP A 185 9.16 -5.50 -5.92
C ASP A 185 10.40 -4.95 -5.18
N PRO A 186 11.28 -4.21 -5.87
CA PRO A 186 12.52 -3.72 -5.28
C PRO A 186 12.30 -2.75 -4.11
N LEU A 187 11.13 -2.15 -3.96
CA LEU A 187 10.90 -1.22 -2.86
C LEU A 187 10.85 -1.94 -1.50
N CYS A 188 10.28 -3.13 -1.44
CA CYS A 188 10.14 -3.89 -0.20
C CYS A 188 11.09 -5.11 -0.14
N ALA A 189 11.40 -5.75 -1.27
CA ALA A 189 12.13 -7.00 -1.27
C ALA A 189 13.65 -6.78 -1.18
N SER A 190 14.34 -7.71 -0.50
CA SER A 190 15.80 -7.74 -0.50
C SER A 190 16.33 -8.10 -1.90
N LEU A 191 17.30 -7.32 -2.39
CA LEU A 191 17.91 -7.55 -3.69
C LEU A 191 19.07 -8.53 -3.57
N SER A 192 19.16 -9.47 -4.51
CA SER A 192 20.30 -10.37 -4.62
C SER A 192 21.53 -9.64 -5.15
N SER A 193 22.71 -10.22 -4.92
CA SER A 193 23.98 -9.63 -5.37
C SER A 193 24.13 -9.57 -6.90
N ASP A 194 23.34 -10.34 -7.64
CA ASP A 194 23.28 -10.35 -9.10
C ASP A 194 22.21 -9.42 -9.69
N PHE A 195 21.47 -8.69 -8.84
CA PHE A 195 20.47 -7.72 -9.27
C PHE A 195 21.07 -6.72 -10.27
N LYS A 196 20.36 -6.52 -11.38
CA LYS A 196 20.79 -5.61 -12.45
C LYS A 196 20.28 -4.22 -12.14
N TRP A 197 21.18 -3.39 -11.62
CA TRP A 197 20.90 -1.98 -11.36
C TRP A 197 20.63 -1.23 -12.67
N PRO A 198 19.69 -0.26 -12.66
CA PRO A 198 19.47 0.62 -13.79
C PRO A 198 20.75 1.37 -14.13
N THR A 199 21.00 1.54 -15.42
CA THR A 199 22.18 2.25 -15.95
C THR A 199 21.82 3.61 -16.53
N SER A 200 20.52 3.89 -16.64
CA SER A 200 19.97 5.11 -17.21
C SER A 200 18.68 5.52 -16.50
N ILE A 201 18.27 6.78 -16.68
CA ILE A 201 16.98 7.28 -16.18
C ILE A 201 15.82 6.54 -16.84
N SER A 202 15.94 6.16 -18.12
CA SER A 202 14.90 5.38 -18.80
C SER A 202 14.72 3.97 -18.21
N ASP A 203 15.74 3.39 -17.59
CA ASP A 203 15.58 2.11 -16.87
C ASP A 203 14.74 2.29 -15.58
N ILE A 204 14.65 3.52 -15.07
CA ILE A 204 13.86 3.89 -13.89
C ILE A 204 12.44 4.33 -14.30
N THR A 205 12.33 5.13 -15.36
CA THR A 205 11.05 5.72 -15.79
C THR A 205 10.31 4.90 -16.85
N GLY A 206 11.01 4.08 -17.62
CA GLY A 206 10.42 3.24 -18.67
C GLY A 206 9.34 2.28 -18.17
N PRO A 207 9.47 1.62 -17.00
CA PRO A 207 8.41 0.76 -16.47
C PRO A 207 7.07 1.45 -16.24
N PHE A 208 7.02 2.79 -16.17
CA PHE A 208 5.77 3.54 -16.06
C PHE A 208 4.93 3.48 -17.34
N GLU A 209 5.57 3.31 -18.51
CA GLU A 209 4.87 3.21 -19.80
C GLU A 209 4.00 1.94 -19.87
N ASP A 210 4.35 0.89 -19.12
CA ASP A 210 3.62 -0.37 -19.06
C ASP A 210 2.45 -0.37 -18.05
N LEU A 211 2.33 0.66 -17.19
CA LEU A 211 1.29 0.72 -16.15
C LEU A 211 -0.15 0.54 -16.67
N PRO A 212 -0.56 1.11 -17.82
CA PRO A 212 -1.90 0.90 -18.34
C PRO A 212 -2.21 -0.57 -18.64
N SER A 213 -1.20 -1.40 -18.91
CA SER A 213 -1.38 -2.84 -19.18
C SER A 213 -1.60 -3.69 -17.91
N LEU A 214 -1.26 -3.14 -16.74
CA LEU A 214 -1.40 -3.80 -15.44
C LEU A 214 -2.71 -3.41 -14.74
N ALA A 215 -3.28 -2.28 -15.13
CA ALA A 215 -4.58 -1.83 -14.70
C ALA A 215 -5.64 -2.85 -15.13
N THR A 216 -6.43 -3.31 -14.16
CA THR A 216 -7.51 -4.27 -14.36
C THR A 216 -8.89 -3.59 -14.30
N GLY A 217 -8.99 -2.40 -13.70
CA GLY A 217 -10.20 -1.60 -13.61
C GLY A 217 -10.14 -0.26 -14.36
N ALA A 218 -11.29 0.29 -14.75
CA ALA A 218 -11.37 1.57 -15.47
C ALA A 218 -10.73 2.73 -14.68
N SER A 219 -10.89 2.78 -13.35
CA SER A 219 -10.29 3.81 -12.51
C SER A 219 -8.75 3.69 -12.45
N GLU A 220 -8.21 2.47 -12.44
CA GLU A 220 -6.76 2.23 -12.49
C GLU A 220 -6.19 2.65 -13.86
N VAL A 221 -6.90 2.36 -14.96
CA VAL A 221 -6.50 2.78 -16.32
C VAL A 221 -6.47 4.31 -16.42
N ALA A 222 -7.50 4.98 -15.90
CA ALA A 222 -7.56 6.45 -15.89
C ALA A 222 -6.43 7.05 -15.05
N SER A 223 -6.21 6.53 -13.84
CA SER A 223 -5.12 6.98 -12.95
C SER A 223 -3.74 6.74 -13.56
N ALA A 224 -3.51 5.61 -14.24
CA ALA A 224 -2.26 5.35 -14.95
C ALA A 224 -2.04 6.36 -16.09
N ALA A 225 -3.08 6.72 -16.84
CA ALA A 225 -3.00 7.71 -17.90
C ALA A 225 -2.73 9.13 -17.37
N GLU A 226 -3.38 9.52 -16.27
CA GLU A 226 -3.15 10.82 -15.61
C GLU A 226 -1.72 10.91 -15.06
N LEU A 227 -1.22 9.85 -14.43
CA LEU A 227 0.14 9.81 -13.92
C LEU A 227 1.17 10.07 -15.02
N VAL A 228 1.01 9.48 -16.21
CA VAL A 228 1.92 9.72 -17.35
C VAL A 228 1.98 11.22 -17.72
N VAL A 229 0.86 11.93 -17.60
CA VAL A 229 0.77 13.37 -17.88
C VAL A 229 1.40 14.21 -16.77
N ASP A 230 1.17 13.85 -15.50
CA ASP A 230 1.58 14.63 -14.34
C ASP A 230 3.02 14.35 -13.87
N PHE A 231 3.57 13.19 -14.22
CA PHE A 231 4.88 12.73 -13.78
C PHE A 231 6.02 13.73 -14.04
N PRO A 232 6.11 14.43 -15.20
CA PRO A 232 7.13 15.46 -15.41
C PRO A 232 7.09 16.59 -14.37
N GLY A 233 5.89 17.02 -13.96
CA GLY A 233 5.72 18.03 -12.90
C GLY A 233 6.14 17.49 -11.54
N GLN A 234 5.75 16.25 -11.22
CA GLN A 234 6.15 15.58 -9.97
C GLN A 234 7.67 15.41 -9.86
N LEU A 235 8.34 15.04 -10.95
CA LEU A 235 9.80 14.99 -11.01
C LEU A 235 10.43 16.37 -10.81
N TRP A 236 9.85 17.43 -11.40
CA TRP A 236 10.34 18.78 -11.22
C TRP A 236 10.26 19.24 -9.76
N ASP A 237 9.15 18.97 -9.09
CA ASP A 237 8.94 19.31 -7.68
C ASP A 237 9.87 18.52 -6.75
N ALA A 238 10.13 17.25 -7.08
CA ALA A 238 11.01 16.36 -6.32
C ALA A 238 12.48 16.40 -6.76
N ARG A 239 12.86 17.26 -7.72
CA ARG A 239 14.14 17.18 -8.46
C ARG A 239 15.38 17.03 -7.58
N HIS A 240 15.47 17.79 -6.49
CA HIS A 240 16.64 17.74 -5.61
C HIS A 240 16.74 16.42 -4.83
N ALA A 241 15.60 15.91 -4.34
CA ALA A 241 15.55 14.62 -3.65
C ALA A 241 15.75 13.45 -4.64
N PHE A 242 15.27 13.60 -5.87
CA PHE A 242 15.48 12.64 -6.94
C PHE A 242 16.96 12.59 -7.37
N GLU A 243 17.61 13.74 -7.59
CA GLU A 243 19.04 13.84 -7.90
C GLU A 243 19.92 13.26 -6.77
N ASP A 244 19.58 13.56 -5.52
CA ASP A 244 20.25 12.97 -4.34
C ASP A 244 20.10 11.44 -4.33
N ALA A 245 18.90 10.92 -4.57
CA ALA A 245 18.66 9.48 -4.62
C ALA A 245 19.34 8.79 -5.82
N LEU A 246 19.51 9.49 -6.95
CA LEU A 246 20.22 8.99 -8.12
C LEU A 246 21.74 8.92 -7.91
N THR A 247 22.31 9.90 -7.20
CA THR A 247 23.76 10.03 -7.03
C THR A 247 24.27 9.27 -5.79
N ASP A 248 23.42 9.04 -4.80
CA ASP A 248 23.72 8.22 -3.64
C ASP A 248 23.28 6.76 -3.87
N THR A 249 24.25 5.88 -4.10
CA THR A 249 24.00 4.44 -4.31
C THR A 249 23.25 3.75 -3.17
N SER A 250 23.28 4.31 -1.95
CA SER A 250 22.49 3.78 -0.83
C SER A 250 21.00 4.11 -0.92
N LYS A 251 20.64 5.11 -1.73
CA LYS A 251 19.27 5.61 -1.93
C LYS A 251 18.68 5.22 -3.28
N MET A 252 19.49 4.80 -4.24
CA MET A 252 19.05 4.44 -5.59
C MET A 252 17.91 3.40 -5.60
N GLN A 253 17.89 2.48 -4.64
CA GLN A 253 16.80 1.51 -4.50
C GLN A 253 15.43 2.15 -4.28
N ARG A 254 15.36 3.36 -3.68
CA ARG A 254 14.11 4.10 -3.45
C ARG A 254 13.42 4.52 -4.75
N LEU A 255 14.16 4.52 -5.86
CA LEU A 255 13.67 4.93 -7.18
C LEU A 255 13.18 3.74 -8.01
N LEU A 256 13.39 2.50 -7.54
CA LEU A 256 13.12 1.28 -8.31
C LEU A 256 11.65 0.86 -8.23
N LEU A 257 10.77 1.66 -8.83
CA LEU A 257 9.36 1.30 -8.95
C LEU A 257 9.17 0.27 -10.07
N SER A 258 8.60 -0.88 -9.73
CA SER A 258 8.35 -1.96 -10.68
C SER A 258 6.86 -2.09 -11.03
N PRO A 259 6.51 -2.64 -12.20
CA PRO A 259 5.15 -3.04 -12.54
C PRO A 259 4.45 -3.85 -11.42
N GLN A 260 5.19 -4.78 -10.81
CA GLN A 260 4.69 -5.66 -9.76
C GLN A 260 4.18 -4.87 -8.54
N HIS A 261 4.75 -3.71 -8.26
CA HIS A 261 4.34 -2.84 -7.16
C HIS A 261 2.87 -2.40 -7.26
N PHE A 262 2.27 -2.39 -8.45
CA PHE A 262 0.87 -1.99 -8.66
C PHE A 262 -0.11 -3.18 -8.65
N MET A 263 0.38 -4.40 -8.45
CA MET A 263 -0.45 -5.59 -8.57
C MET A 263 -1.09 -6.05 -7.25
N TYR A 264 -0.75 -5.45 -6.10
CA TYR A 264 -1.21 -5.88 -4.76
C TYR A 264 -2.74 -5.95 -4.63
N GLY A 265 -3.48 -5.03 -5.25
CA GLY A 265 -4.95 -5.05 -5.26
C GLY A 265 -5.56 -6.21 -6.04
N ASN A 266 -4.82 -6.77 -6.98
CA ASN A 266 -5.36 -7.50 -8.14
C ASN A 266 -4.92 -8.96 -8.21
N ASN A 267 -4.21 -9.45 -7.19
CA ASN A 267 -3.57 -10.76 -7.17
C ASN A 267 -3.94 -11.63 -5.94
N GLY A 268 -4.91 -11.17 -5.14
CA GLY A 268 -5.36 -11.84 -3.93
C GLY A 268 -4.58 -11.52 -2.65
N GLN A 269 -3.52 -10.70 -2.71
CA GLN A 269 -2.79 -10.24 -1.51
C GLN A 269 -3.69 -9.41 -0.59
N THR A 270 -4.61 -8.60 -1.14
CA THR A 270 -5.64 -7.90 -0.34
C THR A 270 -6.57 -8.85 0.42
N THR A 271 -6.88 -10.02 -0.15
CA THR A 271 -7.66 -11.05 0.56
C THR A 271 -6.83 -11.72 1.66
N THR A 272 -5.56 -12.01 1.40
CA THR A 272 -4.64 -12.55 2.42
C THR A 272 -4.51 -11.59 3.60
N ALA A 273 -4.29 -10.30 3.33
CA ALA A 273 -4.24 -9.27 4.34
C ALA A 273 -5.58 -9.10 5.09
N ALA A 274 -6.72 -9.20 4.40
CA ALA A 274 -8.03 -9.15 5.06
C ALA A 274 -8.24 -10.35 6.01
N ASN A 275 -7.81 -11.55 5.63
CA ASN A 275 -7.85 -12.73 6.51
C ASN A 275 -6.99 -12.53 7.77
N PHE A 276 -5.82 -11.91 7.62
CA PHE A 276 -4.99 -11.55 8.77
C PHE A 276 -5.75 -10.61 9.71
N VAL A 277 -6.34 -9.53 9.19
CA VAL A 277 -7.13 -8.59 10.01
C VAL A 277 -8.31 -9.28 10.68
N ALA A 278 -9.07 -10.11 9.96
CA ALA A 278 -10.19 -10.87 10.51
C ALA A 278 -9.77 -11.82 11.65
N GLY A 279 -8.52 -12.30 11.65
CA GLY A 279 -7.98 -13.13 12.73
C GLY A 279 -7.61 -12.37 14.01
N LEU A 280 -7.54 -11.04 13.96
CA LEU A 280 -7.22 -10.19 15.12
C LEU A 280 -8.47 -9.70 15.87
N VAL A 281 -9.64 -9.75 15.22
CA VAL A 281 -10.86 -9.04 15.62
C VAL A 281 -11.93 -9.97 16.19
#